data_AF-A0A9D2L0U0-F1
#
_entry.id   AF-A0A9D2L0U0-F1
#
_cell.length_a   1.000
_cell.length_b   1.000
_cell.length_c   1.000
_cell.angle_alpha   90.00
_cell.angle_beta   90.00
_cell.angle_gamma   90.00
#
_symmetry.space_group_name_H-M   'P 1'
#
loop_
_entity.id
_entity.type
_entity.pdbx_description
1 polymer ?
#
loop_
_entity_poly.entity_id
_entity_poly.type
_entity_poly.pdbx_seq_one_letter_code
_entity_poly.pdbx_strand_id
1 'polypeptide(L)'
;MQEDELVAHYFAFLTERGFVFERDYSKGTDSTCTQIYRFRRDGANWLEFRVLSERERSLVVCARGEKRFPSPEKKYAAFVRAWKLRRLFSKEKNDVWLLNAELCREEISRTGTLFGIAL
;
A
#
# COMPACT_ATOMS: atom_id res chain seq x y z
N MET A 1 -2.39 19.32 2.52
CA MET A 1 -2.92 18.12 1.86
C MET A 1 -3.41 17.21 2.96
N GLN A 2 -4.69 16.82 2.93
CA GLN A 2 -5.22 15.83 3.88
C GLN A 2 -4.59 14.47 3.54
N GLU A 3 -4.40 13.57 4.52
CA GLU A 3 -3.71 12.28 4.32
C GLU A 3 -4.33 11.48 3.15
N ASP A 4 -5.66 11.52 3.03
CA ASP A 4 -6.43 10.90 1.93
C ASP A 4 -6.01 11.41 0.54
N GLU A 5 -5.81 12.72 0.40
CA GLU A 5 -5.38 13.33 -0.86
C GLU A 5 -3.95 12.90 -1.22
N LEU A 6 -3.08 12.79 -0.22
CA LEU A 6 -1.70 12.33 -0.39
C LEU A 6 -1.64 10.86 -0.81
N VAL A 7 -2.45 10.01 -0.15
CA VAL A 7 -2.57 8.60 -0.51
C VAL A 7 -3.17 8.45 -1.92
N ALA A 8 -4.26 9.15 -2.22
CA ALA A 8 -4.85 9.13 -3.56
C ALA A 8 -3.85 9.60 -4.63
N HIS A 9 -3.05 10.62 -4.35
CA HIS A 9 -2.01 11.10 -5.25
C HIS A 9 -0.92 10.06 -5.50
N TYR A 10 -0.32 9.51 -4.43
CA TYR A 10 0.75 8.53 -4.57
C TYR A 10 0.31 7.23 -5.25
N PHE A 11 -0.94 6.83 -5.05
CA PHE A 11 -1.52 5.62 -5.61
C PHE A 11 -2.39 5.88 -6.85
N ALA A 12 -2.31 7.05 -7.49
CA ALA A 12 -3.07 7.38 -8.69
C ALA A 12 -2.87 6.34 -9.82
N PHE A 13 -1.69 5.73 -9.91
CA PHE A 13 -1.43 4.66 -10.89
C PHE A 13 -2.34 3.43 -10.71
N LEU A 14 -2.89 3.19 -9.51
CA LEU A 14 -3.87 2.13 -9.30
C LEU A 14 -5.26 2.56 -9.76
N THR A 15 -5.65 3.82 -9.50
CA THR A 15 -6.94 4.32 -9.95
C THR A 15 -7.02 4.43 -11.47
N GLU A 16 -5.92 4.80 -12.11
CA GLU A 16 -5.73 4.71 -13.57
C GLU A 16 -5.89 3.28 -14.13
N ARG A 17 -5.68 2.26 -13.29
CA ARG A 17 -5.83 0.82 -13.63
C ARG A 17 -7.16 0.25 -13.15
N GLY A 18 -8.15 1.10 -12.89
CA GLY A 18 -9.51 0.70 -12.54
C GLY A 18 -9.72 0.28 -11.09
N PHE A 19 -8.79 0.56 -10.18
CA PHE A 19 -9.03 0.40 -8.75
C PHE A 19 -9.79 1.61 -8.20
N VAL A 20 -10.76 1.35 -7.31
CA VAL A 20 -11.45 2.38 -6.54
C VAL A 20 -10.78 2.53 -5.19
N PHE A 21 -10.43 3.77 -4.83
CA PHE A 21 -9.88 4.10 -3.52
C PHE A 21 -11.00 4.34 -2.51
N GLU A 22 -10.86 3.75 -1.33
CA GLU A 22 -11.79 3.86 -0.23
C GLU A 22 -11.03 3.99 1.08
N ARG A 23 -11.56 4.81 2.00
CA ARG A 23 -11.10 4.87 3.37
C ARG A 23 -12.20 4.43 4.32
N ASP A 24 -11.86 3.56 5.24
CA ASP A 24 -12.74 3.06 6.29
C ASP A 24 -12.10 3.23 7.67
N TYR A 25 -12.92 3.40 8.70
CA TYR A 25 -12.49 3.55 10.08
C TYR A 25 -12.75 2.24 10.83
N SER A 26 -11.69 1.56 11.28
CA SER A 26 -11.84 0.35 12.08
C SER A 26 -11.91 0.70 13.56
N LYS A 27 -13.07 0.54 14.19
CA LYS A 27 -13.20 0.42 15.65
C LYS A 27 -14.07 -0.79 16.02
N GLY A 28 -13.67 -1.97 15.55
CA GLY A 28 -14.35 -3.25 15.84
C GLY A 28 -13.40 -4.46 15.91
N THR A 29 -13.52 -5.21 17.00
CA THR A 29 -12.91 -6.51 17.44
C THR A 29 -11.40 -6.73 17.37
N ASP A 30 -10.62 -6.06 16.52
CA ASP A 30 -9.15 -6.06 16.58
C ASP A 30 -8.64 -4.67 16.98
N SER A 31 -8.17 -4.55 18.22
CA SER A 31 -8.02 -3.29 18.97
C SER A 31 -6.86 -2.38 18.55
N THR A 32 -6.14 -2.67 17.46
CA THR A 32 -4.90 -1.95 17.09
C THR A 32 -4.97 -1.17 15.79
N CYS A 33 -5.97 -1.39 14.94
CA CYS A 33 -6.10 -0.70 13.65
C CYS A 33 -6.97 0.56 13.78
N THR A 34 -6.47 1.73 13.36
CA THR A 34 -7.21 3.01 13.45
C THR A 34 -7.87 3.43 12.14
N GLN A 35 -7.29 3.07 10.99
CA GLN A 35 -7.78 3.41 9.66
C GLN A 35 -7.45 2.29 8.67
N ILE A 36 -8.28 2.11 7.65
CA ILE A 36 -8.04 1.19 6.54
C ILE A 36 -8.09 1.99 5.25
N TYR A 37 -6.99 1.98 4.50
CA TYR A 37 -6.91 2.54 3.16
C TYR A 37 -6.99 1.39 2.16
N ARG A 38 -8.10 1.28 1.43
CA ARG A 38 -8.38 0.18 0.52
C ARG A 38 -8.35 0.64 -0.93
N PHE A 39 -7.70 -0.16 -1.78
CA PHE A 39 -7.84 -0.04 -3.23
C PHE A 39 -8.50 -1.32 -3.74
N ARG A 40 -9.70 -1.20 -4.27
CA ARG A 40 -10.54 -2.32 -4.69
C ARG A 40 -10.72 -2.32 -6.19
N ARG A 41 -10.36 -3.42 -6.85
CA ARG A 41 -10.68 -3.67 -8.26
C ARG A 41 -12.07 -4.29 -8.39
N ASP A 42 -12.36 -5.29 -7.57
CA ASP A 42 -13.65 -5.97 -7.47
C ASP A 42 -13.80 -6.67 -6.10
N GLY A 43 -14.89 -7.42 -5.90
CA GLY A 43 -15.16 -8.12 -4.63
C GLY A 43 -14.12 -9.19 -4.25
N ALA A 44 -13.39 -9.74 -5.22
CA ALA A 44 -12.38 -10.78 -5.04
C ALA A 44 -10.94 -10.25 -5.12
N ASN A 45 -10.76 -8.98 -5.54
CA ASN A 45 -9.45 -8.38 -5.80
C ASN A 45 -9.35 -6.99 -5.17
N TRP A 46 -8.58 -6.89 -4.09
CA TRP A 46 -8.35 -5.64 -3.38
C TRP A 46 -7.05 -5.68 -2.56
N LEU A 47 -6.57 -4.49 -2.18
CA LEU A 47 -5.50 -4.34 -1.20
C LEU A 47 -5.92 -3.35 -0.11
N GLU A 48 -5.48 -3.60 1.10
CA GLU A 48 -5.73 -2.79 2.29
C GLU A 48 -4.42 -2.46 2.97
N PHE A 49 -4.19 -1.18 3.21
CA PHE A 49 -3.20 -0.73 4.18
C PHE A 49 -3.92 -0.41 5.49
N ARG A 50 -3.69 -1.27 6.48
CA ARG A 50 -4.24 -1.14 7.83
C ARG A 50 -3.29 -0.32 8.68
N VAL A 51 -3.77 0.80 9.20
CA VAL A 51 -2.99 1.73 10.03
C VAL A 51 -2.93 1.23 11.46
N LEU A 52 -1.74 0.86 11.93
CA LEU A 52 -1.52 0.36 13.30
C LEU A 52 -0.97 1.45 14.24
N SER A 53 -0.14 2.34 13.73
CA SER A 53 0.42 3.47 14.47
C SER A 53 0.66 4.65 13.54
N GLU A 54 1.44 5.67 13.90
CA GLU A 54 1.84 6.71 12.93
C GLU A 54 2.79 6.15 11.85
N ARG A 55 3.62 5.15 12.18
CA ARG A 55 4.70 4.65 11.32
C ARG A 55 4.48 3.24 10.78
N GLU A 56 3.56 2.49 11.38
CA GLU A 56 3.35 1.08 11.06
C GLU A 56 2.06 0.86 10.30
N ARG A 57 2.16 0.14 9.19
CA ARG A 57 1.04 -0.26 8.34
C ARG A 57 1.16 -1.75 8.07
N SER A 58 0.04 -2.46 8.12
CA SER A 58 -0.03 -3.86 7.67
C SER A 58 -0.71 -3.92 6.31
N LEU A 59 -0.07 -4.56 5.34
CA LEU A 59 -0.61 -4.77 4.01
C LEU A 59 -1.37 -6.10 3.96
N VAL A 60 -2.65 -6.03 3.61
CA VAL A 60 -3.49 -7.19 3.32
C VAL A 60 -3.89 -7.13 1.86
N VAL A 61 -3.73 -8.23 1.15
CA VAL A 61 -4.10 -8.33 -0.27
C VAL A 61 -5.06 -9.50 -0.43
N CYS A 62 -6.20 -9.25 -1.05
CA CYS A 62 -7.08 -10.30 -1.54
C CYS A 62 -6.88 -10.42 -3.04
N ALA A 63 -6.47 -11.60 -3.50
CA ALA A 63 -6.34 -11.90 -4.91
C ALA A 63 -7.16 -13.15 -5.22
N ARG A 64 -8.13 -13.03 -6.15
CA ARG A 64 -9.07 -14.12 -6.50
C ARG A 64 -9.81 -14.70 -5.28
N GLY A 65 -10.15 -13.86 -4.31
CA GLY A 65 -10.84 -14.27 -3.09
C GLY A 65 -9.93 -14.80 -1.97
N GLU A 66 -8.63 -14.99 -2.23
CA GLU A 66 -7.67 -15.45 -1.23
C GLU A 66 -6.97 -14.28 -0.57
N LYS A 67 -7.09 -14.18 0.76
CA LYS A 67 -6.36 -13.19 1.56
C LYS A 67 -4.91 -13.62 1.78
N ARG A 68 -4.00 -12.66 1.62
CA ARG A 68 -2.55 -12.79 1.76
C ARG A 68 -2.01 -11.59 2.54
N PHE A 69 -0.91 -11.80 3.25
CA PHE A 69 -0.24 -10.78 4.07
C PHE A 69 1.20 -10.60 3.57
N PRO A 70 1.39 -10.03 2.37
CA PRO A 70 2.73 -9.86 1.82
C PRO A 70 3.55 -8.92 2.71
N SER A 71 4.87 -9.12 2.71
CA SER A 71 5.84 -8.20 3.32
C SER A 71 6.77 -7.63 2.23
N PRO A 72 6.31 -6.66 1.42
CA PRO A 72 7.08 -6.16 0.28
C PRO A 72 8.41 -5.54 0.71
N GLU A 73 8.45 -4.90 1.87
CA GLU A 73 9.69 -4.35 2.43
C GLU A 73 10.76 -5.42 2.68
N LYS A 74 10.35 -6.63 3.10
CA LYS A 74 11.26 -7.77 3.30
C LYS A 74 11.64 -8.39 1.96
N LYS A 75 10.65 -8.60 1.08
CA LYS A 75 10.84 -9.17 -0.27
C LYS A 75 11.80 -8.31 -1.11
N TYR A 76 11.67 -6.99 -1.02
CA TYR A 76 12.42 -6.01 -1.79
C TYR A 76 13.38 -5.17 -0.91
N ALA A 77 14.05 -5.80 0.06
CA ALA A 77 14.93 -5.10 0.99
C ALA A 77 16.06 -4.29 0.33
N ALA A 78 16.57 -4.74 -0.84
CA ALA A 78 17.55 -3.98 -1.62
C ALA A 78 16.96 -2.67 -2.18
N PHE A 79 15.74 -2.73 -2.72
CA PHE A 79 15.01 -1.55 -3.19
C PHE A 79 14.76 -0.57 -2.04
N VAL A 80 14.27 -1.05 -0.89
CA VAL A 80 14.01 -0.21 0.29
C VAL A 80 15.27 0.50 0.76
N ARG A 81 16.41 -0.20 0.85
CA ARG A 81 17.69 0.42 1.23
C ARG A 81 18.09 1.50 0.24
N ALA A 82 18.05 1.22 -1.05
CA ALA A 82 18.38 2.21 -2.08
C ALA A 82 17.43 3.42 -2.04
N TRP A 83 16.13 3.18 -1.86
CA TRP A 83 15.11 4.21 -1.73
C TRP A 83 15.40 5.14 -0.54
N LYS A 84 15.75 4.58 0.64
CA LYS A 84 16.10 5.34 1.85
C LYS A 84 17.37 6.16 1.65
N LEU A 85 18.41 5.57 1.06
CA LEU A 85 19.69 6.25 0.80
C LEU A 85 19.52 7.47 -0.11
N ARG A 86 18.76 7.34 -1.21
CA ARG A 86 18.50 8.47 -2.13
C ARG A 86 17.73 9.62 -1.48
N ARG A 87 17.05 9.35 -0.37
CA ARG A 87 16.13 10.28 0.28
C ARG A 87 16.61 10.78 1.64
N LEU A 88 17.81 10.44 2.10
CA LEU A 88 18.35 10.81 3.41
C LEU A 88 18.15 12.29 3.79
N PHE A 89 18.28 13.21 2.82
CA PHE A 89 18.15 14.65 3.00
C PHE A 89 16.86 15.25 2.41
N SER A 90 15.94 14.40 1.95
CA SER A 90 14.65 14.83 1.44
C SER A 90 13.61 14.96 2.55
N LYS A 91 12.56 15.75 2.29
CA LYS A 91 11.39 15.84 3.19
C LYS A 91 10.63 14.50 3.27
N GLU A 92 10.70 13.69 2.22
CA GLU A 92 9.98 12.43 2.04
C GLU A 92 10.68 11.22 2.69
N LYS A 93 11.82 11.41 3.36
CA LYS A 93 12.66 10.31 3.87
C LYS A 93 11.92 9.32 4.78
N ASN A 94 10.89 9.79 5.47
CA ASN A 94 10.05 9.03 6.39
C ASN A 94 8.60 8.90 5.88
N ASP A 95 8.34 9.23 4.61
CA ASP A 95 7.00 9.14 4.04
C ASP A 95 6.66 7.67 3.76
N VAL A 96 5.93 7.07 4.70
CA VAL A 96 5.50 5.67 4.67
C VAL A 96 4.58 5.42 3.48
N TRP A 97 3.73 6.38 3.11
CA TRP A 97 2.79 6.23 2.00
C TRP A 97 3.51 6.23 0.66
N LEU A 98 4.49 7.13 0.49
CA LEU A 98 5.31 7.14 -0.71
C LEU A 98 6.08 5.83 -0.85
N LEU A 99 6.69 5.31 0.22
CA LEU A 99 7.40 4.03 0.19
C LEU A 99 6.46 2.87 -0.20
N ASN A 100 5.27 2.80 0.37
CA ASN A 100 4.29 1.75 0.04
C ASN A 100 3.83 1.83 -1.42
N ALA A 101 3.58 3.04 -1.94
CA ALA A 101 3.24 3.23 -3.35
C ALA A 101 4.37 2.78 -4.29
N GLU A 102 5.62 3.13 -3.97
CA GLU A 102 6.81 2.73 -4.71
C GLU A 102 7.04 1.20 -4.65
N LEU A 103 6.75 0.55 -3.52
CA LEU A 103 6.80 -0.92 -3.42
C LEU A 103 5.73 -1.60 -4.25
N CYS A 104 4.52 -1.03 -4.35
CA CYS A 104 3.51 -1.50 -5.28
C CYS A 104 3.97 -1.35 -6.73
N ARG A 105 4.60 -0.23 -7.09
CA ARG A 105 5.18 -0.05 -8.43
C ARG A 105 6.29 -1.08 -8.71
N GLU A 106 7.15 -1.37 -7.74
CA GLU A 106 8.20 -2.38 -7.87
C GLU A 106 7.62 -3.80 -7.99
N GLU A 107 6.57 -4.15 -7.24
CA GLU A 107 5.89 -5.45 -7.41
C GLU A 107 5.34 -5.59 -8.84
N ILE A 108 4.68 -4.55 -9.33
CA ILE A 108 4.12 -4.50 -10.69
C ILE A 108 5.22 -4.60 -11.74
N SER A 109 6.32 -3.85 -11.59
CA SER A 109 7.43 -3.87 -12.55
C SER A 109 8.12 -5.24 -12.62
N ARG A 110 8.19 -5.96 -11.50
CA ARG A 110 8.84 -7.27 -11.39
C ARG A 110 7.98 -8.43 -11.83
N THR A 111 6.66 -8.37 -11.58
CA THR A 111 5.77 -9.52 -11.73
C THR A 111 4.68 -9.32 -12.78
N GLY A 112 4.45 -8.08 -13.23
CA GLY A 112 3.29 -7.72 -14.06
C GLY A 112 1.95 -7.73 -13.32
N THR A 113 1.95 -8.01 -12.01
CA THR A 113 0.75 -8.09 -11.18
C THR A 113 0.91 -7.28 -9.90
N LEU A 114 -0.19 -6.95 -9.24
CA LEU A 114 -0.17 -6.36 -7.91
C LEU A 114 -0.42 -7.45 -6.87
N PHE A 115 0.67 -8.10 -6.45
CA PHE A 115 0.63 -9.22 -5.49
C PHE A 115 -0.31 -10.37 -5.92
N GLY A 116 -0.37 -10.66 -7.22
CA GLY A 116 -1.25 -11.68 -7.80
C GLY A 116 -2.60 -11.15 -8.32
N ILE A 117 -2.92 -9.87 -8.09
CA ILE A 117 -4.05 -9.19 -8.74
C ILE A 117 -3.62 -8.78 -10.16
N ALA A 118 -4.38 -9.20 -11.17
CA ALA A 118 -4.18 -8.75 -12.55
C ALA A 118 -4.52 -7.26 -12.71
N LEU A 119 -3.70 -6.54 -13.46
CA LEU A 119 -3.80 -5.09 -13.68
C LEU A 119 -4.64 -4.73 -14.91
#